data_AF-A0A640T8K1-F1
#
_entry.id   AF-A0A640T8K1-F1
#
_cell.length_a   1.000
_cell.length_b   1.000
_cell.length_c   1.000
_cell.angle_alpha   90.00
_cell.angle_beta   90.00
_cell.angle_gamma   90.00
#
_symmetry.space_group_name_H-M   'P 1'
#
loop_
_entity.id
_entity.type
_entity.pdbx_description
1 polymer ?
#
loop_
_entity_poly.entity_id
_entity_poly.type
_entity_poly.pdbx_seq_one_letter_code
_entity_poly.pdbx_strand_id
1 'polypeptide(L)'
;MKNEWVYVLGPPGGTLVKIGRTINLAKRVAEIQRMSPVPLEILWSHPGGHELETNLHRHFAALRSHGEWFAFTEDPVARVRSAVELKPWLAPKPKKPKAPRAPRKPKSTKESRRAAFALRATPSPEVPEANPVVAARVGKVVALLEAIEDPVERYRAANRVEARWRQIAKEEKARIARALHDQGMSWREVGESLGGLSSQRAEQISRSAR
;
A
#
# COMPACT_ATOMS: atom_id res chain seq x y z
N MET A 1 -28.81 -4.48 1.61
CA MET A 1 -27.56 -3.70 1.44
C MET A 1 -26.83 -3.73 2.77
N LYS A 2 -25.51 -3.91 2.84
CA LYS A 2 -24.81 -3.87 4.15
C LYS A 2 -24.52 -2.41 4.48
N ASN A 3 -24.96 -1.94 5.66
CA ASN A 3 -24.63 -0.60 6.14
C ASN A 3 -23.15 -0.56 6.52
N GLU A 4 -22.39 0.32 5.88
CA GLU A 4 -21.02 0.64 6.26
C GLU A 4 -21.02 1.82 7.22
N TRP A 5 -20.09 1.80 8.16
CA TRP A 5 -19.87 2.82 9.17
C TRP A 5 -18.45 3.31 9.08
N VAL A 6 -18.26 4.63 9.12
CA VAL A 6 -16.99 5.26 9.42
C VAL A 6 -16.93 5.53 10.92
N TYR A 7 -15.77 5.32 11.54
CA TYR A 7 -15.58 5.49 12.98
C TYR A 7 -14.27 6.21 13.31
N VAL A 8 -14.28 6.83 14.49
CA VAL A 8 -13.12 7.34 15.20
C VAL A 8 -12.94 6.46 16.43
N LEU A 9 -11.75 5.86 16.56
CA LEU A 9 -11.37 4.96 17.65
C LEU A 9 -10.13 5.52 18.35
N GLY A 10 -10.12 5.55 19.67
CA GLY A 10 -8.95 5.97 20.44
C GLY A 10 -9.11 5.67 21.93
N PRO A 11 -8.09 5.93 22.75
CA PRO A 11 -8.24 5.90 24.19
C PRO A 11 -9.21 7.01 24.65
N PRO A 12 -10.00 6.79 25.70
CA PRO A 12 -10.90 7.81 26.25
C PRO A 12 -10.15 9.11 26.58
N GLY A 13 -10.64 10.25 26.07
CA GLY A 13 -10.02 11.56 26.27
C GLY A 13 -8.68 11.78 25.54
N GLY A 14 -8.21 10.82 24.74
CA GLY A 14 -6.96 10.95 23.98
C GLY A 14 -7.12 11.70 22.66
N THR A 15 -6.02 12.27 22.18
CA THR A 15 -5.97 13.00 20.89
C THR A 15 -5.39 12.20 19.73
N LEU A 16 -4.82 11.03 20.01
CA LEU A 16 -4.36 10.07 19.00
C LEU A 16 -5.50 9.10 18.66
N VAL A 17 -6.07 9.25 17.47
CA VAL A 17 -7.23 8.46 17.05
C VAL A 17 -7.02 7.80 15.71
N LYS A 18 -7.65 6.64 15.53
CA LYS A 18 -7.77 5.94 14.27
C LYS A 18 -9.08 6.34 13.59
N ILE A 19 -9.01 6.72 12.31
CA ILE A 19 -10.18 6.91 11.46
C ILE A 19 -10.27 5.71 10.53
N GLY A 20 -11.37 4.96 10.53
CA GLY A 20 -11.53 3.82 9.64
C GLY A 20 -12.98 3.49 9.32
N ARG A 21 -13.21 2.47 8.51
CA ARG A 21 -14.56 1.95 8.22
C ARG A 21 -14.77 0.49 8.54
N THR A 22 -16.03 0.09 8.72
CA THR A 22 -16.43 -1.30 8.96
C THR A 22 -17.92 -1.52 8.66
N ILE A 23 -18.32 -2.78 8.49
CA ILE A 23 -19.74 -3.19 8.49
C ILE A 23 -20.18 -3.71 9.87
N ASN A 24 -19.25 -3.87 10.81
CA ASN A 24 -19.49 -4.33 12.18
C ASN A 24 -18.51 -3.63 13.13
N LEU A 25 -19.00 -2.64 13.87
CA LEU A 25 -18.19 -1.82 14.80
C LEU A 25 -17.66 -2.67 15.96
N ALA A 26 -18.53 -3.42 16.64
CA ALA A 26 -18.15 -4.22 17.81
C ALA A 26 -17.02 -5.22 17.50
N LYS A 27 -17.14 -5.97 16.39
CA LYS A 27 -16.09 -6.90 15.95
C LYS A 27 -14.79 -6.16 15.64
N ARG A 28 -14.88 -5.00 14.98
CA ARG A 28 -13.70 -4.23 14.58
C ARG A 28 -12.94 -3.66 15.76
N VAL A 29 -13.64 -3.15 16.77
CA VAL A 29 -13.04 -2.67 18.03
C VAL A 29 -12.31 -3.81 18.72
N ALA A 30 -12.97 -4.96 18.91
CA ALA A 30 -12.37 -6.12 19.55
C ALA A 30 -11.12 -6.65 18.80
N GLU A 31 -11.13 -6.60 17.46
CA GLU A 31 -9.96 -6.95 16.65
C GLU A 31 -8.79 -6.00 16.89
N ILE A 32 -9.03 -4.68 16.89
CA ILE A 32 -7.98 -3.68 17.07
C ILE A 32 -7.48 -3.69 18.52
N GLN A 33 -8.37 -3.84 19.51
CA GLN A 33 -8.01 -3.90 20.93
C GLN A 33 -7.01 -5.01 21.24
N ARG A 34 -7.13 -6.19 20.59
CA ARG A 34 -6.17 -7.30 20.77
C ARG A 34 -4.73 -6.96 20.37
N MET A 35 -4.55 -5.91 19.57
CA MET A 35 -3.23 -5.43 19.12
C MET A 35 -2.83 -4.12 19.81
N SER A 36 -3.63 -3.63 20.78
CA SER A 36 -3.40 -2.38 21.50
C SER A 36 -3.16 -2.65 22.98
N PRO A 37 -2.07 -2.14 23.57
CA PRO A 37 -1.80 -2.27 25.01
C PRO A 37 -2.68 -1.34 25.86
N VAL A 38 -3.34 -0.35 25.24
CA VAL A 38 -4.25 0.59 25.92
C VAL A 38 -5.71 0.29 25.56
N PRO A 39 -6.68 0.56 26.46
CA PRO A 39 -8.11 0.48 26.16
C PRO A 39 -8.50 1.42 25.02
N LEU A 40 -9.31 0.92 24.08
CA LEU A 40 -9.80 1.67 22.93
C LEU A 40 -11.31 1.65 22.89
N GLU A 41 -11.89 2.81 22.60
CA GLU A 41 -13.34 3.01 22.48
C GLU A 41 -13.69 3.69 21.16
N ILE A 42 -14.91 3.44 20.68
CA ILE A 42 -15.48 4.20 19.56
C ILE A 42 -15.90 5.55 20.11
N LEU A 43 -15.06 6.56 19.87
CA LEU A 43 -15.31 7.93 20.29
C LEU A 43 -16.40 8.59 19.43
N TRP A 44 -16.51 8.16 18.17
CA TRP A 44 -17.53 8.62 17.24
C TRP A 44 -17.76 7.65 16.08
N SER A 45 -18.97 7.64 15.52
CA SER A 45 -19.26 6.90 14.29
C SER A 45 -20.34 7.58 13.45
N HIS A 46 -20.34 7.29 12.15
CA HIS A 46 -21.26 7.87 11.19
C HIS A 46 -21.56 6.89 10.05
N PRO A 47 -22.80 6.79 9.56
CA PRO A 47 -23.11 6.02 8.37
C PRO A 47 -22.26 6.50 7.18
N GLY A 48 -21.48 5.61 6.58
CA GLY A 48 -20.53 6.03 5.57
C GLY A 48 -19.66 4.90 5.06
N GLY A 49 -19.25 5.01 3.81
CA GLY A 49 -18.43 4.01 3.14
C GLY A 49 -17.01 4.49 2.88
N HIS A 50 -16.39 3.81 1.92
CA HIS A 50 -15.02 4.07 1.49
C HIS A 50 -14.76 5.54 1.06
N GLU A 51 -15.71 6.19 0.40
CA GLU A 51 -15.54 7.58 -0.05
C GLU A 51 -15.39 8.56 1.13
N LEU A 52 -16.24 8.43 2.16
CA LEU A 52 -16.17 9.28 3.35
C LEU A 52 -14.86 9.07 4.11
N GLU A 53 -14.47 7.82 4.36
CA GLU A 53 -13.19 7.47 4.98
C GLU A 53 -12.00 8.09 4.22
N THR A 54 -11.97 7.92 2.91
CA THR A 54 -10.89 8.43 2.05
C THR A 54 -10.81 9.96 2.09
N ASN A 55 -11.96 10.63 2.09
CA ASN A 55 -12.01 12.09 2.16
C ASN A 55 -11.54 12.62 3.52
N LEU A 56 -11.92 11.97 4.63
CA LEU A 56 -11.41 12.31 5.97
C LEU A 56 -9.90 12.08 6.07
N HIS A 57 -9.41 10.94 5.55
CA HIS A 57 -7.97 10.65 5.50
C HIS A 57 -7.18 11.67 4.69
N ARG A 58 -7.76 12.19 3.60
CA ARG A 58 -7.14 13.26 2.79
C ARG A 58 -7.20 14.60 3.53
N HIS A 59 -8.35 14.91 4.13
CA HIS A 59 -8.57 16.17 4.83
C HIS A 59 -7.63 16.33 6.03
N PHE A 60 -7.40 15.26 6.80
CA PHE A 60 -6.49 15.24 7.95
C PHE A 60 -5.11 14.67 7.62
N ALA A 61 -4.70 14.64 6.35
CA ALA A 61 -3.42 14.03 5.95
C ALA A 61 -2.21 14.66 6.68
N ALA A 62 -2.26 15.97 6.97
CA ALA A 62 -1.21 16.67 7.70
C ALA A 62 -1.12 16.26 9.19
N LEU A 63 -2.18 15.68 9.76
CA LEU A 63 -2.24 15.20 11.14
C LEU A 63 -1.95 13.70 11.25
N ARG A 64 -1.65 13.03 10.14
CA ARG A 64 -1.40 11.58 10.13
C ARG A 64 -0.11 11.27 10.88
N SER A 65 -0.23 10.48 11.95
CA SER A 65 0.92 9.96 12.69
C SER A 65 1.50 8.74 11.96
N HIS A 66 0.70 7.69 11.79
CA HIS A 66 1.11 6.47 11.10
C HIS A 66 -0.10 5.67 10.62
N GLY A 67 -0.02 5.10 9.41
CA GLY A 67 -1.12 4.33 8.82
C GLY A 67 -2.44 5.10 8.82
N GLU A 68 -3.41 4.61 9.57
CA GLU A 68 -4.75 5.21 9.73
C GLU A 68 -4.92 5.97 11.07
N TRP A 69 -3.81 6.24 11.78
CA TRP A 69 -3.79 6.99 13.04
C TRP A 69 -3.41 8.46 12.82
N PHE A 70 -4.12 9.34 13.52
CA PHE A 70 -4.06 10.79 13.40
C PHE A 70 -3.90 11.42 14.79
N ALA A 71 -2.93 12.33 14.93
CA ALA A 71 -2.64 13.02 16.17
C ALA A 71 -3.21 14.45 16.10
N PHE A 72 -4.23 14.72 16.89
CA PHE A 72 -4.85 16.04 17.00
C PHE A 72 -4.25 16.84 18.16
N THR A 73 -4.28 18.16 18.07
CA THR A 73 -3.94 19.08 19.18
C THR A 73 -5.18 19.51 19.97
N GLU A 74 -6.35 19.30 19.41
CA GLU A 74 -7.68 19.63 19.96
C GLU A 74 -8.57 18.38 19.94
N ASP A 75 -9.84 18.48 20.37
CA ASP A 75 -10.76 17.34 20.40
C ASP A 75 -10.92 16.69 19.00
N PRO A 76 -10.43 15.45 18.82
CA PRO A 76 -10.51 14.77 17.52
C PRO A 76 -11.96 14.53 17.07
N VAL A 77 -12.89 14.26 18.00
CA VAL A 77 -14.29 14.00 17.66
C VAL A 77 -14.96 15.25 17.14
N ALA A 78 -14.78 16.39 17.82
CA ALA A 78 -15.30 17.68 17.36
C ALA A 78 -14.80 17.99 15.94
N ARG A 79 -13.49 17.80 15.68
CA ARG A 79 -12.90 18.08 14.37
C ARG A 79 -13.42 17.18 13.26
N VAL A 80 -13.50 15.87 13.52
CA VAL A 80 -14.02 14.93 12.54
C VAL A 80 -15.50 15.20 12.27
N ARG A 81 -16.30 15.46 13.30
CA ARG A 81 -17.72 15.80 13.18
C ARG A 81 -17.92 17.06 12.33
N SER A 82 -17.23 18.15 12.65
CA SER A 82 -17.29 19.39 11.88
C SER A 82 -16.85 19.19 10.43
N ALA A 83 -15.84 18.37 10.17
CA ALA A 83 -15.41 18.07 8.81
C ALA A 83 -16.45 17.28 8.01
N VAL A 84 -17.26 16.42 8.65
CA VAL A 84 -18.36 15.72 7.98
C VAL A 84 -19.56 16.64 7.74
N GLU A 85 -19.86 17.53 8.69
CA GLU A 85 -20.99 18.47 8.58
C GLU A 85 -20.73 19.62 7.59
N LEU A 86 -19.57 20.27 7.67
CA LEU A 86 -19.23 21.44 6.84
C LEU A 86 -18.85 21.08 5.41
N LYS A 87 -18.45 19.83 5.20
CA LYS A 87 -18.12 19.30 3.88
C LYS A 87 -18.90 18.01 3.74
N PRO A 88 -20.16 18.04 3.28
CA PRO A 88 -20.92 16.83 3.02
C PRO A 88 -20.26 16.13 1.83
N TRP A 89 -19.25 15.31 2.14
CA TRP A 89 -18.54 14.47 1.21
C TRP A 89 -19.58 13.49 0.64
N LEU A 90 -20.10 13.83 -0.53
CA LEU A 90 -21.32 13.27 -1.14
C LEU A 90 -21.53 11.78 -0.83
N ALA A 91 -22.78 11.46 -0.46
CA ALA A 91 -23.32 10.12 -0.29
C ALA A 91 -22.95 9.20 -1.48
N PRO A 92 -22.85 7.87 -1.26
CA PRO A 92 -22.32 6.94 -2.25
C PRO A 92 -23.05 7.06 -3.58
N LYS A 93 -22.30 7.27 -4.67
CA LYS A 93 -22.85 7.25 -6.04
C LYS A 93 -23.69 5.97 -6.23
N PRO A 94 -24.92 6.05 -6.76
CA PRO A 94 -25.71 4.86 -7.04
C PRO A 94 -24.91 3.94 -7.95
N LYS A 95 -24.71 2.69 -7.51
CA LYS A 95 -24.02 1.68 -8.34
C LYS A 95 -24.84 1.50 -9.60
N LYS A 96 -24.27 1.81 -10.77
CA LYS A 96 -24.87 1.48 -12.07
C LYS A 96 -25.32 0.01 -12.01
N PRO A 97 -26.54 -0.34 -12.45
CA PRO A 97 -26.99 -1.72 -12.48
C PRO A 97 -25.94 -2.53 -13.23
N LYS A 98 -25.45 -3.59 -12.59
CA LYS A 98 -24.53 -4.52 -13.25
C LYS A 98 -25.30 -5.08 -14.43
N ALA A 99 -24.80 -4.84 -15.64
CA ALA A 99 -25.28 -5.54 -16.83
C ALA A 99 -25.41 -7.04 -16.51
N PRO A 100 -26.46 -7.72 -16.99
CA PRO A 100 -26.66 -9.13 -16.71
C PRO A 100 -25.37 -9.86 -17.00
N ARG A 101 -24.81 -10.51 -15.96
CA ARG A 101 -23.60 -11.31 -16.12
C ARG A 101 -23.93 -12.37 -17.14
N ALA A 102 -23.19 -12.40 -18.25
CA ALA A 102 -23.14 -13.54 -19.14
C ALA A 102 -23.05 -14.83 -18.30
N PRO A 103 -23.75 -15.92 -18.69
CA PRO A 103 -23.80 -17.14 -17.91
C PRO A 103 -22.38 -17.53 -17.49
N ARG A 104 -22.19 -17.67 -16.18
CA ARG A 104 -20.88 -18.02 -15.61
C ARG A 104 -20.48 -19.34 -16.24
N LYS A 105 -19.37 -19.34 -17.00
CA LYS A 105 -18.71 -20.58 -17.43
C LYS A 105 -18.58 -21.50 -16.19
N PRO A 106 -18.87 -22.80 -16.31
CA PRO A 106 -18.84 -23.72 -15.19
C PRO A 106 -17.51 -23.59 -14.45
N LYS A 107 -17.57 -23.62 -13.12
CA LYS A 107 -16.38 -23.48 -12.26
C LYS A 107 -15.42 -24.61 -12.65
N SER A 108 -14.21 -24.25 -13.10
CA SER A 108 -13.15 -25.21 -13.41
C SER A 108 -12.94 -26.13 -12.21
N THR A 109 -13.04 -27.43 -12.41
CA THR A 109 -12.66 -28.46 -11.45
C THR A 109 -11.20 -28.30 -11.03
N LYS A 110 -10.82 -28.91 -9.89
CA LYS A 110 -9.44 -28.88 -9.39
C LYS A 110 -8.45 -29.44 -10.42
N GLU A 111 -8.88 -30.41 -11.22
CA GLU A 111 -8.12 -30.96 -12.36
C GLU A 111 -7.98 -29.98 -13.52
N SER A 112 -9.06 -29.27 -13.91
CA SER A 112 -8.95 -28.27 -14.98
C SER A 112 -8.15 -27.03 -14.56
N ARG A 113 -8.04 -26.74 -13.25
CA ARG A 113 -7.06 -25.77 -12.72
C ARG A 113 -5.62 -26.26 -12.79
N ARG A 114 -5.35 -27.54 -12.48
CA ARG A 114 -4.01 -28.14 -12.62
C ARG A 114 -3.59 -28.20 -14.08
N ALA A 115 -4.49 -28.59 -14.98
CA ALA A 115 -4.24 -28.58 -16.43
C ALA A 115 -3.98 -27.15 -16.95
N ALA A 116 -4.77 -26.16 -16.53
CA ALA A 116 -4.56 -24.76 -16.91
C ALA A 116 -3.28 -24.15 -16.34
N PHE A 117 -2.81 -24.61 -15.17
CA PHE A 117 -1.53 -24.21 -14.60
C PHE A 117 -0.35 -24.87 -15.33
N ALA A 118 -0.47 -26.15 -15.69
CA ALA A 118 0.52 -26.86 -16.50
C ALA A 118 0.65 -26.26 -17.91
N LEU A 119 -0.46 -25.83 -18.52
CA LEU A 119 -0.49 -25.12 -19.81
C LEU A 119 -0.04 -23.64 -19.71
N ARG A 120 0.03 -23.07 -18.50
CA ARG A 120 0.54 -21.71 -18.23
C ARG A 120 1.95 -21.68 -17.64
N ALA A 121 2.62 -22.83 -17.55
CA ALA A 121 4.07 -22.86 -17.44
C ALA A 121 4.68 -22.42 -18.78
N THR A 122 4.41 -21.18 -19.19
CA THR A 122 5.42 -20.45 -19.95
C THR A 122 6.66 -20.50 -19.09
N PRO A 123 7.83 -20.91 -19.60
CA PRO A 123 9.07 -20.73 -18.85
C PRO A 123 9.05 -19.29 -18.35
N SER A 124 9.22 -19.13 -17.03
CA SER A 124 9.48 -17.82 -16.46
C SER A 124 10.52 -17.19 -17.38
N PRO A 125 10.30 -15.98 -17.93
CA PRO A 125 11.26 -15.38 -18.84
C PRO A 125 12.61 -15.54 -18.16
N GLU A 126 13.53 -16.24 -18.84
CA GLU A 126 14.84 -16.57 -18.29
C GLU A 126 15.33 -15.29 -17.64
N VAL A 127 15.39 -15.30 -16.31
CA VAL A 127 15.92 -14.15 -15.59
C VAL A 127 17.35 -14.10 -16.10
N PRO A 128 17.73 -13.07 -16.88
CA PRO A 128 19.04 -13.06 -17.50
C PRO A 128 20.06 -13.35 -16.40
N GLU A 129 20.93 -14.32 -16.68
CA GLU A 129 21.86 -14.86 -15.69
C GLU A 129 22.49 -13.68 -14.95
N ALA A 130 22.17 -13.56 -13.66
CA ALA A 130 22.58 -12.40 -12.90
C ALA A 130 24.11 -12.31 -13.00
N ASN A 131 24.62 -11.13 -13.33
CA ASN A 131 26.07 -10.89 -13.45
C ASN A 131 26.80 -11.65 -12.33
N PRO A 132 27.82 -12.48 -12.63
CA PRO A 132 28.40 -13.42 -11.66
C PRO A 132 28.92 -12.71 -10.40
N VAL A 133 29.36 -11.46 -10.52
CA VAL A 133 29.75 -10.62 -9.37
C VAL A 133 28.54 -10.27 -8.50
N VAL A 134 27.42 -9.92 -9.12
CA VAL A 134 26.16 -9.64 -8.41
C VAL A 134 25.64 -10.91 -7.75
N ALA A 135 25.64 -12.04 -8.45
CA ALA A 135 25.23 -13.33 -7.92
C ALA A 135 26.06 -13.72 -6.68
N ALA A 136 27.39 -13.61 -6.76
CA ALA A 136 28.28 -13.87 -5.63
C ALA A 136 28.02 -12.95 -4.42
N ARG A 137 27.75 -11.65 -4.67
CA ARG A 137 27.41 -10.70 -3.60
C ARG A 137 26.07 -11.02 -2.94
N VAL A 138 25.06 -11.38 -3.74
CA VAL A 138 23.75 -11.81 -3.22
C VAL A 138 23.92 -13.07 -2.36
N GLY A 139 24.71 -14.05 -2.82
CA GLY A 139 25.02 -15.25 -2.04
C GLY A 139 25.65 -14.93 -0.67
N LYS A 140 26.59 -13.99 -0.62
CA LYS A 140 27.18 -13.52 0.65
C LYS A 140 26.13 -12.91 1.59
N VAL A 141 25.21 -12.11 1.07
CA VAL A 141 24.14 -11.51 1.88
C VAL A 141 23.19 -12.57 2.44
N VAL A 142 22.83 -13.57 1.62
CA VAL A 142 22.00 -14.70 2.08
C VAL A 142 22.70 -15.47 3.20
N ALA A 143 23.98 -15.81 3.04
CA ALA A 143 24.75 -16.52 4.07
C ALA A 143 24.81 -15.73 5.40
N LEU A 144 24.97 -14.40 5.33
CA LEU A 144 24.95 -13.54 6.53
C LEU A 144 23.58 -13.52 7.22
N LEU A 145 22.48 -13.56 6.46
CA LEU A 145 21.14 -13.66 7.04
C LEU A 145 20.90 -15.03 7.67
N GLU A 146 21.33 -16.11 7.02
CA GLU A 146 21.21 -17.48 7.53
C GLU A 146 22.01 -17.70 8.82
N ALA A 147 23.12 -16.99 9.00
CA ALA A 147 23.92 -17.00 10.22
C ALA A 147 23.23 -16.37 11.45
N ILE A 148 22.13 -15.62 11.27
CA ILE A 148 21.36 -15.05 12.38
C ILE A 148 20.50 -16.17 12.99
N GLU A 149 20.82 -16.62 14.20
CA GLU A 149 20.15 -17.74 14.86
C GLU A 149 18.67 -17.45 15.18
N ASP A 150 18.37 -16.29 15.76
CA ASP A 150 16.99 -15.90 16.11
C ASP A 150 16.15 -15.66 14.83
N PRO A 151 15.07 -16.44 14.60
CA PRO A 151 14.22 -16.27 13.42
C PRO A 151 13.56 -14.90 13.32
N VAL A 152 13.22 -14.27 14.46
CA VAL A 152 12.58 -12.95 14.46
C VAL A 152 13.59 -11.89 14.04
N GLU A 153 14.81 -11.93 14.59
CA GLU A 153 15.87 -11.02 14.18
C GLU A 153 16.33 -11.25 12.74
N ARG A 154 16.38 -12.51 12.29
CA ARG A 154 16.66 -12.85 10.88
C ARG A 154 15.65 -12.21 9.93
N TYR A 155 14.36 -12.30 10.26
CA TYR A 155 13.29 -11.68 9.47
C TYR A 155 13.43 -10.15 9.43
N ARG A 156 13.71 -9.52 10.58
CA ARG A 156 13.93 -8.07 10.65
C ARG A 156 15.15 -7.62 9.85
N ALA A 157 16.25 -8.37 9.93
CA ALA A 157 17.45 -8.14 9.15
C ALA A 157 17.18 -8.25 7.65
N ALA A 158 16.43 -9.26 7.21
CA ALA A 158 16.03 -9.43 5.82
C ALA A 158 15.21 -8.23 5.31
N ASN A 159 14.26 -7.74 6.10
CA ASN A 159 13.50 -6.53 5.73
C ASN A 159 14.38 -5.28 5.62
N ARG A 160 15.39 -5.12 6.49
CA ARG A 160 16.36 -4.01 6.40
C ARG A 160 17.19 -4.10 5.13
N VAL A 161 17.66 -5.31 4.78
CA VAL A 161 18.39 -5.56 3.53
C VAL A 161 17.49 -5.24 2.32
N GLU A 162 16.25 -5.72 2.30
CA GLU A 162 15.30 -5.46 1.23
C GLU A 162 15.07 -3.96 1.04
N ALA A 163 14.80 -3.23 2.13
CA ALA A 163 14.60 -1.79 2.10
C ALA A 163 15.83 -1.06 1.53
N ARG A 164 17.04 -1.47 1.96
CA ARG A 164 18.28 -0.89 1.46
C ARG A 164 18.49 -1.19 -0.02
N TRP A 165 18.20 -2.41 -0.47
CA TRP A 165 18.30 -2.80 -1.89
C TRP A 165 17.33 -2.00 -2.76
N ARG A 166 16.09 -1.83 -2.32
CA ARG A 166 15.09 -1.01 -3.03
C ARG A 166 15.57 0.43 -3.17
N GLN A 167 16.17 0.99 -2.12
CA GLN A 167 16.71 2.34 -2.14
C GLN A 167 17.91 2.47 -3.11
N ILE A 168 18.87 1.54 -3.05
CA ILE A 168 20.03 1.51 -3.97
C ILE A 168 19.55 1.41 -5.42
N ALA A 169 18.63 0.50 -5.71
CA ALA A 169 18.09 0.33 -7.06
C ALA A 169 17.35 1.58 -7.56
N LYS A 170 16.67 2.30 -6.66
CA LYS A 170 15.99 3.56 -6.98
C LYS A 170 17.00 4.67 -7.30
N GLU A 171 18.03 4.82 -6.48
CA GLU A 171 19.12 5.79 -6.68
C GLU A 171 19.85 5.55 -7.98
N GLU A 172 20.18 4.29 -8.29
CA GLU A 172 20.88 3.91 -9.50
C GLU A 172 20.05 4.18 -10.76
N LYS A 173 18.74 3.85 -10.73
CA LYS A 173 17.82 4.19 -11.83
C LYS A 173 17.74 5.70 -12.06
N ALA A 174 17.67 6.47 -10.98
CA ALA A 174 17.63 7.93 -11.08
C ALA A 174 18.94 8.50 -11.64
N ARG A 175 20.10 7.93 -11.22
CA ARG A 175 21.42 8.29 -11.73
C ARG A 175 21.54 8.04 -13.23
N ILE A 176 21.12 6.85 -13.69
CA ILE A 176 21.12 6.49 -15.12
C ILE A 176 20.19 7.42 -15.90
N ALA A 177 18.97 7.65 -15.41
CA ALA A 177 18.02 8.53 -16.08
C ALA A 177 18.55 9.97 -16.25
N ARG A 178 19.24 10.52 -15.24
CA ARG A 178 19.91 11.82 -15.33
C ARG A 178 21.07 11.79 -16.33
N ALA A 179 21.94 10.80 -16.24
CA ALA A 179 23.10 10.70 -17.12
C ALA A 179 22.71 10.61 -18.61
N LEU A 180 21.63 9.89 -18.94
CA LEU A 180 21.11 9.83 -20.31
C LEU A 180 20.56 11.17 -20.77
N HIS A 181 19.81 11.86 -19.90
CA HIS A 181 19.30 13.20 -20.21
C HIS A 181 20.44 14.23 -20.38
N ASP A 182 21.48 14.16 -19.55
CA ASP A 182 22.65 15.05 -19.60
C ASP A 182 23.48 14.83 -20.89
N GLN A 183 23.34 13.68 -21.55
CA GLN A 183 23.89 13.41 -22.89
C GLN A 183 23.05 14.03 -24.03
N GLY A 184 22.01 14.81 -23.71
CA GLY A 184 21.16 15.49 -24.66
C GLY A 184 19.90 14.71 -25.07
N MET A 185 19.62 13.55 -24.46
CA MET A 185 18.39 12.81 -24.73
C MET A 185 17.18 13.51 -24.10
N SER A 186 16.09 13.60 -24.86
CA SER A 186 14.81 14.03 -24.32
C SER A 186 14.25 13.01 -23.32
N TRP A 187 13.39 13.43 -22.40
CA TRP A 187 12.75 12.49 -21.46
C TRP A 187 11.95 11.37 -22.13
N ARG A 188 11.49 11.57 -23.36
CA ARG A 188 10.83 10.52 -24.15
C ARG A 188 11.83 9.43 -24.54
N GLU A 189 12.97 9.81 -25.11
CA GLU A 189 14.01 8.86 -25.54
C GLU A 189 14.64 8.14 -24.34
N VAL A 190 14.81 8.84 -23.21
CA VAL A 190 15.22 8.23 -21.94
C VAL A 190 14.19 7.20 -21.49
N GLY A 191 12.89 7.52 -21.56
CA GLY A 191 11.82 6.58 -21.23
C GLY A 191 11.83 5.33 -22.10
N GLU A 192 11.97 5.50 -23.41
CA GLU A 192 12.09 4.39 -24.37
C GLU A 192 13.29 3.49 -24.04
N SER A 193 14.45 4.10 -23.77
CA SER A 193 15.70 3.39 -23.42
C SER A 193 15.67 2.66 -22.07
N LEU A 194 14.85 3.12 -21.11
CA LEU A 194 14.67 2.49 -19.81
C LEU A 194 13.59 1.39 -19.80
N GLY A 195 13.25 0.85 -20.97
CA GLY A 195 12.28 -0.23 -21.13
C GLY A 195 10.86 0.24 -21.43
N GLY A 196 10.72 1.28 -22.27
CA GLY A 196 9.42 1.73 -22.77
C GLY A 196 8.57 2.52 -21.77
N LEU A 197 9.22 3.31 -20.91
CA LEU A 197 8.55 4.21 -19.96
C LEU A 197 8.05 5.49 -20.64
N SER A 198 7.01 6.10 -20.08
CA SER A 198 6.57 7.43 -20.52
C SER A 198 7.59 8.52 -20.14
N SER A 199 7.58 9.64 -20.86
CA SER A 199 8.44 10.80 -20.58
C SER A 199 8.29 11.31 -19.15
N GLN A 200 7.06 11.46 -18.67
CA GLN A 200 6.77 11.86 -17.30
C GLN A 200 7.31 10.86 -16.27
N ARG A 201 7.26 9.55 -16.58
CA ARG A 201 7.79 8.52 -15.69
C ARG A 201 9.31 8.55 -15.63
N ALA A 202 9.97 8.77 -16.76
CA ALA A 202 11.42 8.93 -16.83
C ALA A 202 11.90 10.15 -16.03
N GLU A 203 11.22 11.29 -16.20
CA GLU A 203 11.49 12.51 -15.43
C GLU A 203 11.23 12.31 -13.92
N GLN A 204 10.16 11.61 -13.55
CA GLN A 204 9.89 11.29 -12.14
C GLN A 204 10.99 10.43 -11.54
N ILE A 205 11.48 9.42 -12.28
CA ILE A 205 12.56 8.55 -11.84
C ILE A 205 13.83 9.36 -11.58
N SER A 206 14.19 10.28 -12.49
CA SER A 206 15.40 11.12 -12.36
C SER A 206 15.38 12.01 -11.12
N ARG A 207 14.19 12.44 -10.67
CA ARG A 207 13.97 13.25 -9.46
C ARG A 207 13.86 12.44 -8.18
N SER A 208 13.50 11.16 -8.27
CA SER A 208 13.13 10.33 -7.12
C SER A 208 14.27 9.93 -6.18
N ALA A 209 15.52 10.32 -6.48
CA ALA A 209 16.69 10.08 -5.62
C ALA A 209 17.00 11.24 -4.64
N ARG A 210 16.12 12.22 -4.51
CA ARG A 210 16.16 13.23 -3.44
C ARG A 210 15.19 12.87 -2.32
#